data_AF-A0A3Q9FT05-F1
#
_entry.id   AF-A0A3Q9FT05-F1
#
_cell.length_a   1.000
_cell.length_b   1.000
_cell.length_c   1.000
_cell.angle_alpha   90.00
_cell.angle_beta   90.00
_cell.angle_gamma   90.00
#
_symmetry.space_group_name_H-M   'P 1'
#
loop_
_entity.id
_entity.type
_entity.pdbx_description
1 polymer ?
#
loop_
_entity_poly.entity_id
_entity_poly.type
_entity_poly.pdbx_seq_one_letter_code
_entity_poly.pdbx_strand_id
1 'polypeptide(L)'
;MKGKLLTKSITINRYNLLLGCVLVMIIISCELYYLHRTELQLKVLNSTSISFYFRLFFEIVVVFILSLLPYSNYFSIRENEMYTDVFEKEFIKDIDVIIADNLSNVDFQVTDIEHSLGLSRPVLLQKIKLAKGTTLVNYIKYKRIEKAKFLLVSTTNNISEIAYKVGYTDPKYFSKTFKKQEKKSPSQYRKLFFKTEEVQNEILSGLILKK
;
A
#
# COMPACT_ATOMS: atom_id res chain seq x y z
N MET A 1 -38.57 7.35 -28.03
CA MET A 1 -39.55 7.99 -27.11
C MET A 1 -39.93 6.99 -26.02
N LYS A 2 -40.09 7.49 -24.79
CA LYS A 2 -40.58 6.80 -23.57
C LYS A 2 -39.63 5.79 -22.90
N GLY A 3 -38.77 6.34 -22.05
CA GLY A 3 -38.06 5.63 -20.97
C GLY A 3 -37.57 6.58 -19.87
N LYS A 4 -38.20 7.76 -19.75
CA LYS A 4 -37.99 8.74 -18.68
C LYS A 4 -39.31 8.79 -17.94
N LEU A 5 -39.42 8.09 -16.82
CA LEU A 5 -40.39 8.28 -15.73
C LEU A 5 -40.14 7.16 -14.71
N LEU A 6 -39.90 7.55 -13.46
CA LEU A 6 -39.73 6.75 -12.22
C LEU A 6 -38.32 6.78 -11.58
N THR A 7 -37.73 7.98 -11.47
CA THR A 7 -36.86 8.33 -10.33
C THR A 7 -37.22 9.74 -9.86
N LYS A 8 -38.42 9.89 -9.31
CA LYS A 8 -38.86 11.09 -8.60
C LYS A 8 -39.49 10.59 -7.30
N SER A 9 -39.05 11.14 -6.16
CA SER A 9 -39.17 10.57 -4.81
C SER A 9 -38.06 9.54 -4.58
N ILE A 10 -36.92 9.88 -3.98
CA ILE A 10 -36.75 10.40 -2.62
C ILE A 10 -35.66 11.48 -2.66
N THR A 11 -36.03 12.73 -2.82
CA THR A 11 -35.17 13.85 -2.43
C THR A 11 -35.76 14.34 -1.12
N ILE A 12 -35.37 13.71 0.00
CA ILE A 12 -35.61 14.31 1.31
C ILE A 12 -34.87 15.64 1.26
N ASN A 13 -35.65 16.72 1.16
CA ASN A 13 -35.14 18.07 1.03
C ASN A 13 -34.12 18.29 2.16
N ARG A 14 -32.85 18.52 1.82
CA ARG A 14 -31.78 18.77 2.81
C ARG A 14 -32.18 19.89 3.78
N TYR A 15 -32.98 20.84 3.30
CA TYR A 15 -33.58 21.89 4.12
C TYR A 15 -34.50 21.34 5.22
N ASN A 16 -35.33 20.33 4.92
CA ASN A 16 -36.24 19.72 5.89
C ASN A 16 -35.48 18.91 6.94
N LEU A 17 -34.38 18.24 6.55
CA LEU A 17 -33.53 17.53 7.50
C LEU A 17 -32.78 18.50 8.42
N LEU A 18 -32.20 19.57 7.86
CA LEU A 18 -31.51 20.61 8.62
C LEU A 18 -32.49 21.33 9.57
N LEU A 19 -33.69 21.66 9.10
CA LEU A 19 -34.75 22.27 9.89
C LEU A 19 -35.20 21.34 11.03
N GLY A 20 -35.31 20.03 10.75
CA GLY A 20 -35.58 19.01 11.77
C GLY A 20 -34.51 18.96 12.86
N CYS A 21 -33.22 18.96 12.48
CA CYS A 21 -32.12 19.00 13.44
C CYS A 21 -32.09 20.29 14.27
N VAL A 22 -32.34 21.45 13.66
CA VAL A 22 -32.41 22.74 14.37
C VAL A 22 -33.56 22.74 15.38
N LEU A 23 -34.73 22.21 15.01
CA LEU A 23 -35.87 22.09 15.94
C LEU A 23 -35.55 21.16 17.11
N VAL A 24 -34.92 20.00 16.87
CA VAL A 24 -34.49 19.09 17.93
C VAL A 24 -33.47 19.75 18.86
N MET A 25 -32.52 20.52 18.31
CA MET A 25 -31.54 21.27 19.11
C MET A 25 -32.19 22.36 19.95
N ILE A 26 -33.18 23.08 19.41
CA ILE A 26 -33.95 24.08 20.16
C ILE A 26 -34.77 23.40 21.27
N ILE A 27 -35.41 22.27 21.00
CA ILE A 27 -36.19 21.51 21.99
C ILE A 27 -35.28 21.03 23.14
N ILE A 28 -34.15 20.41 22.83
CA ILE A 28 -33.18 19.96 23.84
C ILE A 28 -32.62 21.15 24.62
N SER A 29 -32.32 22.26 23.96
CA SER A 29 -31.85 23.48 24.64
C SER A 29 -32.91 24.09 25.55
N CYS A 30 -34.18 24.06 25.14
CA CYS A 30 -35.31 24.50 25.95
C CYS A 30 -35.59 23.58 27.13
N GLU A 31 -35.53 22.25 26.95
CA GLU A 31 -35.67 21.27 28.04
C GLU A 31 -34.54 21.42 29.05
N LEU A 32 -33.28 21.58 28.60
CA LEU A 32 -32.14 21.83 29.48
C LEU A 32 -32.27 23.17 30.22
N TYR A 33 -32.74 24.23 29.55
CA TYR A 33 -33.03 25.51 30.20
C TYR A 33 -34.14 25.39 31.24
N TYR A 34 -35.19 24.61 30.94
CA TYR A 34 -36.31 24.37 31.86
C TYR A 34 -35.88 23.55 33.07
N LEU A 35 -35.13 22.45 32.85
CA LEU A 35 -34.51 21.65 33.90
C LEU A 35 -33.59 22.50 34.79
N HIS A 36 -32.74 23.33 34.19
CA HIS A 36 -31.88 24.27 34.92
C HIS A 36 -32.69 25.31 35.73
N ARG A 37 -33.80 25.80 35.17
CA ARG A 37 -34.70 26.74 35.86
C ARG A 37 -35.48 26.08 37.01
N THR A 38 -35.81 24.79 36.91
CA THR A 38 -36.41 24.03 38.02
C THR A 38 -35.37 23.67 39.10
N GLU A 39 -34.12 23.43 38.71
CA GLU A 39 -32.99 23.20 39.63
C GLU A 39 -32.57 24.46 40.40
N LEU A 40 -32.89 25.66 39.92
CA LEU A 40 -32.69 26.91 40.67
C LEU A 40 -33.48 26.96 42.00
N GLN A 41 -34.42 26.04 42.24
CA GLN A 41 -35.06 25.85 43.56
C GLN A 41 -34.49 24.69 44.40
N LEU A 42 -33.60 23.86 43.84
CA LEU A 42 -32.95 22.75 44.54
C LEU A 42 -31.43 22.88 44.38
N LYS A 43 -30.78 23.53 45.36
CA LYS A 43 -29.34 23.44 45.60
C LYS A 43 -28.85 22.00 45.34
N VAL A 44 -27.72 21.88 44.63
CA VAL A 44 -26.97 20.67 44.23
C VAL A 44 -27.17 20.28 42.76
N LEU A 45 -26.39 20.89 41.86
CA LEU A 45 -25.75 20.08 40.83
C LEU A 45 -24.30 19.89 41.21
N ASN A 46 -23.90 18.63 41.38
CA ASN A 46 -22.50 18.26 41.34
C ASN A 46 -21.90 18.68 39.99
N SER A 47 -20.65 19.15 40.02
CA SER A 47 -19.83 19.52 38.85
C SER A 47 -19.73 18.41 37.79
N THR A 48 -20.05 17.17 38.15
CA THR A 48 -20.12 16.00 37.27
C THR A 48 -21.24 16.09 36.23
N SER A 49 -22.43 16.62 36.58
CA SER A 49 -23.56 16.69 35.65
C SER A 49 -23.33 17.73 34.55
N ILE A 50 -22.83 18.91 34.90
CA ILE A 50 -22.48 19.96 33.93
C ILE A 50 -21.40 19.46 32.95
N SER A 51 -20.34 18.82 33.47
CA SER A 51 -19.28 18.22 32.65
C SER A 51 -19.82 17.14 31.70
N PHE A 52 -20.77 16.32 32.16
CA PHE A 52 -21.43 15.31 31.34
C PHE A 52 -22.23 15.94 30.18
N TYR A 53 -23.01 16.99 30.44
CA TYR A 53 -23.75 17.70 29.40
C TYR A 53 -22.83 18.39 28.40
N PHE A 54 -21.73 19.01 28.86
CA PHE A 54 -20.72 19.58 27.97
C PHE A 54 -20.05 18.52 27.09
N ARG A 55 -19.74 17.35 27.65
CA ARG A 55 -19.18 16.23 26.89
C ARG A 55 -20.17 15.72 25.85
N LEU A 56 -21.42 15.50 26.24
CA LEU A 56 -22.48 15.03 25.35
C LEU A 56 -22.74 16.04 24.21
N PHE A 57 -22.75 17.32 24.52
CA PHE A 57 -22.88 18.39 23.54
C PHE A 57 -21.71 18.39 22.56
N PHE A 58 -20.47 18.25 23.05
CA PHE A 58 -19.28 18.20 22.19
C PHE A 58 -19.31 17.00 21.24
N GLU A 59 -19.69 15.82 21.72
CA GLU A 59 -19.83 14.61 20.90
C GLU A 59 -20.89 14.79 19.79
N ILE A 60 -22.05 15.38 20.14
CA ILE A 60 -23.13 15.66 19.17
C ILE A 60 -22.67 16.68 18.12
N VAL A 61 -21.94 17.72 18.53
CA VAL A 61 -21.39 18.74 17.61
C VAL A 61 -20.35 18.13 16.67
N VAL A 62 -19.48 17.24 17.16
CA VAL A 62 -18.50 16.55 16.31
C VAL A 62 -19.20 15.67 15.27
N VAL A 63 -20.19 14.86 15.67
CA VAL A 63 -20.97 14.02 14.74
C VAL A 63 -21.72 14.89 13.72
N PHE A 64 -22.28 16.03 14.15
CA PHE A 64 -22.95 16.96 13.26
C PHE A 64 -21.98 17.63 12.27
N ILE A 65 -20.80 18.07 12.71
CA ILE A 65 -19.76 18.61 11.84
C ILE A 65 -19.30 17.56 10.83
N LEU A 66 -19.08 16.30 11.25
CA LEU A 66 -18.73 15.20 10.36
C LEU A 66 -19.84 14.89 9.35
N SER A 67 -21.11 15.09 9.71
CA SER A 67 -22.26 14.93 8.81
C SER A 67 -22.43 16.09 7.81
N LEU A 68 -21.89 17.28 8.13
CA LEU A 68 -21.89 18.46 7.27
C LEU A 68 -20.71 18.49 6.29
N LEU A 69 -19.61 17.80 6.61
CA LEU A 69 -18.57 17.53 5.62
C LEU A 69 -19.21 16.69 4.49
N PRO A 70 -19.03 17.07 3.21
CA PRO A 70 -19.59 16.30 2.12
C PRO A 70 -19.00 14.89 2.17
N TYR A 71 -19.82 13.92 2.58
CA TYR A 71 -19.44 12.51 2.63
C TYR A 71 -18.89 12.02 1.29
N SER A 72 -19.35 12.64 0.19
CA SER A 72 -18.79 12.43 -1.16
C SER A 72 -17.29 12.72 -1.25
N ASN A 73 -16.76 13.73 -0.55
CA ASN A 73 -15.32 14.04 -0.57
C ASN A 73 -14.51 13.04 0.26
N TYR A 74 -14.98 12.63 1.44
CA TYR A 74 -14.28 11.61 2.24
C TYR A 74 -14.30 10.24 1.54
N PHE A 75 -15.44 9.86 0.97
CA PHE A 75 -15.59 8.64 0.20
C PHE A 75 -14.77 8.67 -1.11
N SER A 76 -14.78 9.78 -1.85
CA SER A 76 -13.96 9.91 -3.07
C SER A 76 -12.46 9.92 -2.78
N ILE A 77 -12.02 10.50 -1.65
CA ILE A 77 -10.61 10.45 -1.25
C ILE A 77 -10.21 9.00 -0.96
N ARG A 78 -11.02 8.27 -0.18
CA ARG A 78 -10.74 6.86 0.16
C ARG A 78 -10.78 5.93 -1.05
N GLU A 79 -11.76 6.11 -1.94
CA GLU A 79 -11.88 5.33 -3.17
C GLU A 79 -10.73 5.64 -4.14
N ASN A 80 -10.31 6.92 -4.23
CA ASN A 80 -9.17 7.31 -5.04
C ASN A 80 -7.84 6.80 -4.46
N GLU A 81 -7.64 6.86 -3.14
CA GLU A 81 -6.47 6.26 -2.47
C GLU A 81 -6.39 4.74 -2.72
N MET A 82 -7.50 4.03 -2.54
CA MET A 82 -7.58 2.59 -2.81
C MET A 82 -7.35 2.27 -4.29
N TYR A 83 -7.94 3.05 -5.21
CA TYR A 83 -7.72 2.90 -6.65
C TYR A 83 -6.26 3.15 -7.01
N THR A 84 -5.63 4.22 -6.50
CA THR A 84 -4.21 4.50 -6.75
C THR A 84 -3.30 3.39 -6.24
N ASP A 85 -3.54 2.82 -5.06
CA ASP A 85 -2.76 1.70 -4.52
C ASP A 85 -2.89 0.43 -5.38
N VAL A 86 -4.09 0.12 -5.88
CA VAL A 86 -4.31 -1.02 -6.78
C VAL A 86 -3.55 -0.83 -8.10
N PHE A 87 -3.67 0.34 -8.73
CA PHE A 87 -2.98 0.63 -9.99
C PHE A 87 -1.45 0.65 -9.84
N GLU A 88 -0.92 1.17 -8.73
CA GLU A 88 0.51 1.14 -8.45
C GLU A 88 1.03 -0.30 -8.28
N LYS A 89 0.26 -1.16 -7.60
CA LYS A 89 0.60 -2.58 -7.45
C LYS A 89 0.61 -3.33 -8.78
N GLU A 90 -0.41 -3.12 -9.61
CA GLU A 90 -0.47 -3.71 -10.96
C GLU A 90 0.70 -3.25 -11.83
N PHE A 91 0.97 -1.94 -11.85
CA PHE A 91 2.10 -1.37 -12.59
C PHE A 91 3.45 -2.00 -12.19
N ILE A 92 3.69 -2.17 -10.89
CA ILE A 92 4.93 -2.78 -10.40
C ILE A 92 5.00 -4.27 -10.74
N LYS A 93 3.88 -4.97 -10.70
CA LYS A 93 3.80 -6.37 -11.11
C LYS A 93 4.16 -6.54 -12.58
N ASP A 94 3.61 -5.69 -13.46
CA ASP A 94 3.89 -5.75 -14.90
C ASP A 94 5.38 -5.51 -15.18
N ILE A 95 5.98 -4.53 -14.51
CA ILE A 95 7.42 -4.28 -14.61
C ILE A 95 8.24 -5.46 -14.11
N ASP A 96 7.84 -6.08 -13.00
CA ASP A 96 8.54 -7.24 -12.48
C ASP A 96 8.51 -8.42 -13.45
N VAL A 97 7.40 -8.64 -14.16
CA VAL A 97 7.29 -9.64 -15.23
C VAL A 97 8.22 -9.30 -16.39
N ILE A 98 8.14 -8.08 -16.92
CA ILE A 98 8.98 -7.66 -18.07
C ILE A 98 10.47 -7.79 -17.72
N ILE A 99 10.87 -7.36 -16.52
CA ILE A 99 12.26 -7.49 -16.07
C ILE A 99 12.65 -8.96 -15.94
N ALA A 100 11.81 -9.78 -15.31
CA ALA A 100 12.08 -11.21 -15.09
C ALA A 100 12.35 -11.96 -16.41
N ASP A 101 11.52 -11.71 -17.42
CA ASP A 101 11.63 -12.33 -18.74
C ASP A 101 12.89 -11.89 -19.51
N ASN A 102 13.48 -10.74 -19.12
CA ASN A 102 14.64 -10.16 -19.77
C ASN A 102 15.92 -10.18 -18.91
N LEU A 103 15.95 -10.87 -17.76
CA LEU A 103 17.10 -10.85 -16.86
C LEU A 103 18.39 -11.38 -17.49
N SER A 104 18.29 -12.37 -18.38
CA SER A 104 19.42 -12.94 -19.12
C SER A 104 19.84 -12.13 -20.33
N ASN A 105 19.00 -11.20 -20.79
CA ASN A 105 19.27 -10.37 -21.96
C ASN A 105 20.23 -9.24 -21.59
N VAL A 106 21.42 -9.27 -22.18
CA VAL A 106 22.47 -8.26 -22.00
C VAL A 106 22.05 -6.90 -22.57
N ASP A 107 21.33 -6.92 -23.68
CA ASP A 107 20.94 -5.74 -24.45
C ASP A 107 19.63 -5.14 -23.94
N PHE A 108 19.09 -5.63 -22.83
CA PHE A 108 17.86 -5.11 -22.23
C PHE A 108 18.04 -3.66 -21.75
N GLN A 109 17.24 -2.77 -22.32
CA GLN A 109 17.28 -1.34 -22.11
C GLN A 109 15.97 -0.81 -21.54
N VAL A 110 16.02 0.41 -21.02
CA VAL A 110 14.83 1.11 -20.52
C VAL A 110 13.78 1.30 -21.62
N THR A 111 14.22 1.46 -22.87
CA THR A 111 13.34 1.58 -24.05
C THR A 111 12.45 0.36 -24.26
N ASP A 112 12.93 -0.85 -23.92
CA ASP A 112 12.14 -2.07 -24.07
C ASP A 112 10.93 -2.07 -23.12
N ILE A 113 11.11 -1.51 -21.92
CA ILE A 113 10.05 -1.34 -20.93
C ILE A 113 9.08 -0.23 -21.36
N GLU A 114 9.61 0.88 -21.91
CA GLU A 114 8.81 1.98 -22.46
C GLU A 114 7.85 1.47 -23.54
N HIS A 115 8.36 0.70 -24.51
CA HIS A 115 7.57 0.10 -25.59
C HIS A 115 6.56 -0.93 -25.08
N SER A 116 6.94 -1.76 -24.11
CA SER A 116 6.06 -2.80 -23.57
C SER A 116 4.86 -2.22 -22.80
N LEU A 117 5.05 -1.09 -22.11
CA LEU A 117 4.01 -0.47 -21.28
C LEU A 117 3.30 0.71 -21.95
N GLY A 118 3.77 1.17 -23.12
CA GLY A 118 3.23 2.36 -23.78
C GLY A 118 3.44 3.65 -22.98
N LEU A 119 4.46 3.69 -22.11
CA LEU A 119 4.75 4.82 -21.24
C LEU A 119 5.94 5.63 -21.74
N SER A 120 5.84 6.95 -21.65
CA SER A 120 7.01 7.81 -21.87
C SER A 120 8.08 7.57 -20.80
N ARG A 121 9.34 7.69 -21.20
CA ARG A 121 10.51 7.52 -20.31
C ARG A 121 10.43 8.33 -19.01
N PRO A 122 10.10 9.63 -19.01
CA PRO A 122 10.07 10.41 -17.77
C PRO A 122 9.03 9.87 -16.78
N VAL A 123 7.86 9.49 -17.27
CA VAL A 123 6.77 8.93 -16.47
C VAL A 123 7.18 7.58 -15.86
N LEU A 124 7.76 6.69 -16.66
CA LEU A 124 8.25 5.39 -16.21
C LEU A 124 9.30 5.54 -15.09
N LEU A 125 10.31 6.38 -15.32
CA LEU A 125 11.40 6.59 -14.36
C LEU A 125 10.91 7.24 -13.06
N GLN A 126 9.99 8.20 -13.16
CA GLN A 126 9.39 8.83 -11.98
C GLN A 126 8.55 7.83 -11.19
N LYS A 127 7.65 7.08 -11.85
CA LYS A 127 6.82 6.07 -11.19
C LYS A 127 7.66 5.02 -10.45
N ILE A 128 8.72 4.51 -11.08
CA ILE A 128 9.62 3.54 -10.43
C ILE A 128 10.35 4.15 -9.24
N LYS A 129 10.82 5.39 -9.36
CA LYS A 129 11.50 6.07 -8.26
C LYS A 129 10.58 6.27 -7.05
N LEU A 130 9.31 6.63 -7.29
CA LEU A 130 8.31 6.76 -6.23
C LEU A 130 7.96 5.41 -5.60
N ALA A 131 7.71 4.39 -6.41
CA ALA A 131 7.27 3.08 -5.93
C ALA A 131 8.38 2.24 -5.26
N LYS A 132 9.64 2.37 -5.69
CA LYS A 132 10.77 1.53 -5.23
C LYS A 132 11.87 2.31 -4.53
N GLY A 133 11.79 3.65 -4.48
CA GLY A 133 12.83 4.49 -3.87
C GLY A 133 14.18 4.47 -4.59
N THR A 134 14.24 3.92 -5.81
CA THR A 134 15.50 3.72 -6.56
C THR A 134 15.31 3.94 -8.05
N THR A 135 16.39 4.09 -8.79
CA THR A 135 16.33 4.23 -10.25
C THR A 135 16.01 2.89 -10.91
N LEU A 136 15.36 2.91 -12.06
CA LEU A 136 15.03 1.70 -12.83
C LEU A 136 16.27 0.85 -13.16
N VAL A 137 17.39 1.48 -13.51
CA VAL A 137 18.66 0.78 -13.76
C VAL A 137 19.15 0.04 -12.51
N ASN A 138 19.06 0.67 -11.34
CA ASN A 138 19.44 0.01 -10.08
C ASN A 138 18.46 -1.09 -9.71
N TYR A 139 17.17 -0.92 -10.03
CA TYR A 139 16.14 -1.92 -9.81
C TYR A 139 16.38 -3.18 -10.65
N ILE A 140 16.70 -3.03 -11.94
CA ILE A 140 17.08 -4.14 -12.82
C ILE A 140 18.33 -4.86 -12.27
N LYS A 141 19.36 -4.11 -11.84
CA LYS A 141 20.57 -4.69 -11.22
C LYS A 141 20.23 -5.50 -9.97
N TYR A 142 19.35 -4.97 -9.11
CA TYR A 142 18.87 -5.67 -7.91
C TYR A 142 18.20 -7.00 -8.28
N LYS A 143 17.27 -7.00 -9.24
CA LYS A 143 16.58 -8.22 -9.71
C LYS A 143 17.55 -9.24 -10.31
N ARG A 144 18.55 -8.81 -11.08
CA ARG A 144 19.61 -9.69 -11.60
C ARG A 144 20.41 -10.34 -10.47
N ILE A 145 20.74 -9.59 -9.42
CA ILE A 145 21.45 -10.12 -8.25
C ILE A 145 20.58 -11.07 -7.43
N GLU A 146 19.28 -10.80 -7.26
CA GLU A 146 18.34 -11.75 -6.66
C GLU A 146 18.32 -13.08 -7.40
N LYS A 147 18.21 -13.06 -8.74
CA LYS A 147 18.30 -14.28 -9.55
C LYS A 147 19.64 -14.98 -9.40
N ALA A 148 20.74 -14.23 -9.32
CA ALA A 148 22.07 -14.79 -9.12
C ALA A 148 22.20 -15.49 -7.76
N LYS A 149 21.64 -14.91 -6.68
CA LYS A 149 21.59 -15.54 -5.35
C LYS A 149 20.89 -16.89 -5.40
N PHE A 150 19.72 -16.93 -6.05
CA PHE A 150 18.99 -18.18 -6.26
C PHE A 150 19.85 -19.21 -6.99
N LEU A 151 20.49 -18.85 -8.12
CA LEU A 151 21.34 -19.77 -8.89
C LEU A 151 22.59 -20.21 -8.12
N LEU A 152 23.16 -19.34 -7.27
CA LEU A 152 24.35 -19.67 -6.48
C LEU A 152 24.09 -20.76 -5.46
N VAL A 153 22.86 -20.84 -4.93
CA VAL A 153 22.45 -21.81 -3.91
C VAL A 153 21.83 -23.06 -4.54
N SER A 154 21.01 -22.90 -5.59
CA SER A 154 20.29 -24.01 -6.23
C SER A 154 21.09 -24.78 -7.28
N THR A 155 22.27 -24.30 -7.70
CA THR A 155 23.05 -24.93 -8.78
C THR A 155 24.54 -24.99 -8.49
N THR A 156 25.23 -25.89 -9.19
CA THR A 156 26.70 -26.04 -9.17
C THR A 156 27.40 -25.23 -10.27
N ASN A 157 26.67 -24.42 -11.06
CA ASN A 157 27.25 -23.62 -12.14
C ASN A 157 28.40 -22.74 -11.63
N ASN A 158 29.45 -22.54 -12.45
CA ASN A 158 30.54 -21.66 -12.03
C ASN A 158 30.07 -20.18 -11.98
N ILE A 159 30.83 -19.34 -11.28
CA ILE A 159 30.44 -17.93 -11.05
C ILE A 159 30.32 -17.14 -12.36
N SER A 160 31.15 -17.45 -13.36
CA SER A 160 31.12 -16.81 -14.67
C SER A 160 29.86 -17.18 -15.44
N GLU A 161 29.48 -18.45 -15.46
CA GLU A 161 28.23 -18.93 -16.07
C GLU A 161 27.00 -18.26 -15.45
N ILE A 162 26.98 -18.12 -14.12
CA ILE A 162 25.88 -17.43 -13.43
C ILE A 162 25.84 -15.95 -13.83
N ALA A 163 26.99 -15.28 -13.95
CA ALA A 163 27.04 -13.90 -14.40
C ALA A 163 26.41 -13.74 -15.80
N TYR A 164 26.76 -14.63 -16.74
CA TYR A 164 26.17 -14.60 -18.08
C TYR A 164 24.67 -14.92 -18.06
N LYS A 165 24.23 -15.93 -17.29
CA LYS A 165 22.82 -16.30 -17.14
C LYS A 165 21.94 -15.19 -16.57
N VAL A 166 22.50 -14.27 -15.79
CA VAL A 166 21.79 -13.11 -15.23
C VAL A 166 22.09 -11.80 -15.97
N GLY A 167 22.55 -11.89 -17.22
CA GLY A 167 22.64 -10.76 -18.14
C GLY A 167 23.84 -9.84 -17.92
N TYR A 168 24.93 -10.32 -17.30
CA TYR A 168 26.19 -9.60 -17.23
C TYR A 168 27.16 -10.10 -18.30
N THR A 169 27.78 -9.18 -19.04
CA THR A 169 28.84 -9.48 -20.02
C THR A 169 30.23 -9.63 -19.41
N ASP A 170 30.46 -9.06 -18.24
CA ASP A 170 31.72 -9.14 -17.51
C ASP A 170 31.51 -9.79 -16.13
N PRO A 171 31.95 -11.04 -15.94
CA PRO A 171 31.94 -11.73 -14.64
C PRO A 171 32.68 -10.98 -13.52
N LYS A 172 33.71 -10.20 -13.83
CA LYS A 172 34.42 -9.37 -12.83
C LYS A 172 33.56 -8.22 -12.37
N TYR A 173 32.90 -7.52 -13.29
CA TYR A 173 31.93 -6.47 -12.95
C TYR A 173 30.73 -7.02 -12.16
N PHE A 174 30.21 -8.19 -12.56
CA PHE A 174 29.19 -8.92 -11.79
C PHE A 174 29.65 -9.16 -10.35
N SER A 175 30.84 -9.75 -10.16
CA SER A 175 31.35 -10.09 -8.83
C SER A 175 31.53 -8.85 -7.94
N LYS A 176 31.99 -7.73 -8.50
CA LYS A 176 32.09 -6.44 -7.79
C LYS A 176 30.70 -5.92 -7.39
N THR A 177 29.74 -5.98 -8.31
CA THR A 177 28.36 -5.52 -8.07
C THR A 177 27.66 -6.37 -7.01
N PHE A 178 27.76 -7.70 -7.12
CA PHE A 178 27.24 -8.65 -6.16
C PHE A 178 27.82 -8.37 -4.76
N LYS A 179 29.15 -8.25 -4.64
CA LYS A 179 29.80 -7.94 -3.36
C LYS A 179 29.38 -6.59 -2.78
N LYS A 180 29.14 -5.58 -3.62
CA LYS A 180 28.67 -4.27 -3.16
C LYS A 180 27.29 -4.36 -2.51
N GLN A 181 26.38 -5.13 -3.11
CA GLN A 181 25.00 -5.30 -2.64
C GLN A 181 24.91 -6.28 -1.46
N GLU A 182 25.50 -7.47 -1.56
CA GLU A 182 25.36 -8.55 -0.56
C GLU A 182 26.46 -8.54 0.52
N LYS A 183 27.43 -7.63 0.42
CA LYS A 183 28.62 -7.52 1.29
C LYS A 183 29.54 -8.75 1.30
N LYS A 184 29.24 -9.77 0.48
CA LYS A 184 30.01 -11.01 0.32
C LYS A 184 30.24 -11.28 -1.17
N SER A 185 31.37 -11.89 -1.52
CA SER A 185 31.57 -12.32 -2.92
C SER A 185 30.60 -13.45 -3.30
N PRO A 186 30.32 -13.67 -4.60
CA PRO A 186 29.48 -14.79 -5.04
C PRO A 186 29.93 -16.15 -4.48
N SER A 187 31.24 -16.43 -4.49
CA SER A 187 31.80 -17.68 -3.95
C SER A 187 31.62 -17.79 -2.43
N GLN A 188 31.80 -16.68 -1.70
CA GLN A 188 31.53 -16.64 -0.26
C GLN A 188 30.06 -16.86 0.05
N TYR A 189 29.17 -16.25 -0.74
CA TYR A 189 27.72 -16.41 -0.63
C TYR A 189 27.33 -17.87 -0.84
N ARG A 190 27.80 -18.51 -1.92
CA ARG A 190 27.57 -19.94 -2.16
C ARG A 190 28.05 -20.80 -0.99
N LYS A 191 29.29 -20.62 -0.53
CA LYS A 191 29.84 -21.43 0.57
C LYS A 191 28.99 -21.33 1.84
N LEU A 192 28.40 -20.17 2.10
CA LEU A 192 27.59 -19.92 3.29
C LEU A 192 26.20 -20.55 3.20
N PHE A 193 25.54 -20.47 2.04
CA PHE A 193 24.12 -20.84 1.90
C PHE A 193 23.88 -22.20 1.23
N PHE A 194 24.82 -22.70 0.42
CA PHE A 194 24.70 -24.00 -0.26
C PHE A 194 24.61 -25.18 0.73
N LYS A 195 25.37 -25.12 1.83
CA LYS A 195 25.34 -26.16 2.87
C LYS A 195 24.08 -26.14 3.72
N THR A 196 23.43 -24.99 3.86
CA THR A 196 22.27 -24.84 4.75
C THR A 196 21.06 -25.56 4.18
N GLU A 197 20.87 -25.57 2.85
CA GLU A 197 19.78 -26.30 2.20
C GLU A 197 20.02 -27.82 2.13
N GLU A 198 21.25 -28.29 1.89
CA GLU A 198 21.58 -29.73 1.97
C GLU A 198 21.32 -30.29 3.38
N VAL A 199 21.77 -29.60 4.43
CA VAL A 199 21.54 -30.02 5.82
C VAL A 199 20.05 -29.95 6.19
N GLN A 200 19.31 -28.94 5.72
CA GLN A 200 17.85 -28.87 5.94
C GLN A 200 17.11 -29.98 5.21
N ASN A 201 17.49 -30.29 3.96
CA ASN A 201 16.88 -31.37 3.17
C ASN A 201 17.23 -32.76 3.71
N GLU A 202 18.43 -32.95 4.27
CA GLU A 202 18.86 -34.19 4.94
C GLU A 202 18.13 -34.38 6.28
N ILE A 203 17.94 -33.30 7.06
CA ILE A 203 17.12 -33.34 8.29
C ILE A 203 15.64 -33.60 7.96
N LEU A 204 15.09 -32.95 6.93
CA LEU A 204 13.71 -33.16 6.49
C LEU A 204 13.47 -34.58 5.96
N SER A 205 14.40 -35.12 5.17
CA SER A 205 14.31 -36.50 4.66
C SER A 205 14.54 -37.55 5.76
N GLY A 206 15.43 -37.30 6.71
CA GLY A 206 15.67 -38.16 7.87
C GLY A 206 14.52 -38.19 8.89
N LEU A 207 13.70 -37.14 8.97
CA LEU A 207 12.49 -37.10 9.79
C LEU A 207 11.29 -37.85 9.17
N ILE A 208 11.29 -38.04 7.84
CA ILE A 208 10.19 -38.72 7.13
C ILE A 208 10.36 -40.26 7.15
N LEU A 209 11.57 -40.78 7.34
CA LEU A 209 11.86 -42.23 7.36
C LEU A 209 11.78 -42.88 8.76
N LYS A 210 11.30 -42.16 9.77
CA LYS A 210 11.12 -42.67 11.16
C LYS A 210 9.66 -42.85 11.59
N LYS A 211 8.72 -42.95 10.66
CA LYS A 211 7.32 -43.31 10.93
C LYS A 211 6.98 -44.69 10.40
#